data_AF-A0A519SFI5-F1
#
_entry.id   AF-A0A519SFI5-F1
#
_cell.length_a   1.000
_cell.length_b   1.000
_cell.length_c   1.000
_cell.angle_alpha   90.00
_cell.angle_beta   90.00
_cell.angle_gamma   90.00
#
_symmetry.space_group_name_H-M   'P 1'
#
loop_
_entity.id
_entity.type
_entity.pdbx_description
1 polymer ?
#
loop_
_entity_poly.entity_id
_entity_poly.type
_entity_poly.pdbx_seq_one_letter_code
_entity_poly.pdbx_strand_id
1 'polypeptide(L)' 'VASAPQVAAKATAPKNVSMDAVNVAAKSMQSDAPACNTCGHITVRSGTCYKCLNCGNSMGCS' A
#
# COMPACT_ATOMS: atom_id res chain seq x y z
N VAL A 1 -22.36 14.23 -33.35
CA VAL A 1 -23.18 14.76 -32.23
C VAL A 1 -23.49 13.60 -31.28
N ALA A 2 -23.39 13.87 -29.97
CA ALA A 2 -23.32 12.99 -28.79
C ALA A 2 -24.47 11.95 -28.64
N SER A 3 -24.45 10.92 -27.79
CA SER A 3 -24.42 10.97 -26.30
C SER A 3 -24.45 9.56 -25.66
N ALA A 4 -24.02 9.47 -24.39
CA ALA A 4 -23.91 8.30 -23.49
C ALA A 4 -25.25 7.77 -22.90
N PRO A 5 -25.21 6.72 -22.04
CA PRO A 5 -26.13 6.69 -20.89
C PRO A 5 -25.51 6.19 -19.56
N GLN A 6 -26.03 6.70 -18.46
CA GLN A 6 -25.87 6.26 -17.06
C GLN A 6 -27.06 6.89 -16.31
N VAL A 7 -27.75 6.34 -15.30
CA VAL A 7 -27.54 5.27 -14.31
C VAL A 7 -28.85 5.14 -13.49
N ALA A 8 -29.03 4.04 -12.75
CA ALA A 8 -29.94 3.99 -11.60
C ALA A 8 -29.31 3.20 -10.42
N ALA A 9 -29.69 3.58 -9.20
CA ALA A 9 -28.97 3.54 -7.93
C ALA A 9 -29.12 2.28 -7.03
N LYS A 10 -28.33 2.18 -5.94
CA LYS A 10 -28.77 1.78 -4.56
C LYS A 10 -27.65 1.81 -3.49
N ALA A 11 -28.02 2.09 -2.23
CA ALA A 11 -27.16 2.32 -1.05
C ALA A 11 -27.44 1.31 0.11
N THR A 12 -26.48 1.03 1.03
CA THR A 12 -26.72 0.38 2.36
C THR A 12 -25.59 0.60 3.41
N ALA A 13 -25.94 1.23 4.56
CA ALA A 13 -25.52 1.20 5.99
C ALA A 13 -24.04 1.24 6.54
N PRO A 14 -23.80 1.83 7.76
CA PRO A 14 -22.46 2.21 8.29
C PRO A 14 -21.90 1.28 9.40
N LYS A 15 -20.58 1.05 9.44
CA LYS A 15 -19.86 0.34 10.53
C LYS A 15 -18.55 1.05 10.84
N ASN A 16 -18.29 1.34 12.11
CA ASN A 16 -17.12 2.02 12.69
C ASN A 16 -15.85 2.00 11.81
N VAL A 17 -15.69 3.02 10.96
CA VAL A 17 -14.69 3.05 9.89
C VAL A 17 -13.28 3.46 10.41
N SER A 18 -13.17 3.88 11.68
CA SER A 18 -12.02 4.67 12.12
C SER A 18 -10.75 3.85 12.45
N MET A 19 -10.87 2.59 12.92
CA MET A 19 -9.70 1.78 13.35
C MET A 19 -9.36 0.61 12.42
N ASP A 20 -10.36 0.06 11.71
CA ASP A 20 -10.12 -1.01 10.74
C ASP A 20 -9.48 -0.49 9.46
N ALA A 21 -9.84 0.72 9.01
CA ALA A 21 -9.26 1.31 7.80
C ALA A 21 -7.75 1.55 7.95
N VAL A 22 -7.29 2.00 9.13
CA VAL A 22 -5.86 2.22 9.39
C VAL A 22 -5.09 0.91 9.56
N ASN A 23 -5.71 -0.13 10.14
CA ASN A 23 -5.11 -1.45 10.26
C ASN A 23 -5.00 -2.16 8.91
N VAL A 24 -6.03 -2.08 8.06
CA VAL A 24 -6.00 -2.64 6.70
C VAL A 24 -4.98 -1.90 5.82
N ALA A 25 -4.90 -0.56 5.93
CA ALA A 25 -3.88 0.22 5.23
C ALA A 25 -2.46 -0.15 5.70
N ALA A 26 -2.22 -0.26 7.01
CA ALA A 26 -0.91 -0.62 7.56
C ALA A 26 -0.48 -2.05 7.18
N LYS A 27 -1.43 -3.00 7.16
CA LYS A 27 -1.16 -4.40 6.82
C LYS A 27 -0.75 -4.58 5.35
N SER A 28 -1.33 -3.78 4.45
CA SER A 28 -0.91 -3.69 3.06
C SER A 28 0.46 -3.02 2.90
N MET A 29 0.85 -2.11 3.81
CA MET A 29 2.17 -1.46 3.77
C MET A 29 3.30 -2.33 4.33
N GLN A 30 2.98 -3.33 5.17
CA GLN A 30 3.95 -4.23 5.80
C GLN A 30 4.18 -5.55 5.02
N SER A 31 3.23 -5.98 4.18
CA SER A 31 3.30 -7.30 3.55
C SER A 31 4.28 -7.38 2.38
N ASP A 32 4.63 -6.26 1.74
CA ASP A 32 5.45 -6.24 0.53
C ASP A 32 6.93 -5.91 0.78
N ALA A 33 7.43 -5.97 2.02
CA ALA A 33 8.81 -5.60 2.33
C ALA A 33 9.76 -6.83 2.28
N PRO A 34 10.46 -7.09 1.17
CA PRO A 34 11.38 -8.22 1.07
C PRO A 34 12.59 -8.03 1.99
N ALA A 35 13.23 -9.15 2.34
CA ALA A 35 14.55 -9.12 2.97
C ALA A 35 15.59 -8.56 2.00
N CYS A 36 16.56 -7.81 2.54
CA CYS A 36 17.62 -7.21 1.75
C CYS A 36 18.53 -8.31 1.16
N ASN A 37 18.76 -8.29 -0.16
CA ASN A 37 19.65 -9.26 -0.83
C ASN A 37 21.13 -9.15 -0.40
N THR A 38 21.52 -8.03 0.21
CA THR A 38 22.91 -7.79 0.64
C THR A 38 23.17 -8.25 2.07
N CYS A 39 22.23 -8.02 2.99
CA CYS A 39 22.45 -8.21 4.42
C CYS A 39 21.33 -8.97 5.15
N GLY A 40 20.30 -9.45 4.44
CA GLY A 40 19.23 -10.28 4.99
C GLY A 40 18.22 -9.57 5.91
N HIS A 41 18.45 -8.29 6.25
CA HIS A 41 17.55 -7.53 7.10
C HIS A 41 16.31 -7.04 6.34
N ILE A 42 15.20 -6.84 7.05
CA ILE A 42 13.94 -6.41 6.46
C ILE A 42 14.12 -4.99 5.90
N THR A 43 13.75 -4.80 4.64
CA THR A 43 13.81 -3.48 3.99
C THR A 43 12.58 -2.65 4.36
N VAL A 44 12.68 -1.33 4.24
CA VAL A 44 11.59 -0.41 4.57
C VAL A 44 11.22 0.40 3.34
N ARG A 45 9.92 0.46 3.01
CA ARG A 45 9.42 1.27 1.90
C ARG A 45 9.63 2.76 2.20
N SER A 46 10.43 3.42 1.38
CA SER A 46 10.67 4.86 1.37
C SER A 46 10.10 5.42 0.07
N GLY A 47 8.77 5.58 0.02
CA GLY A 47 8.05 6.01 -1.19
C GLY A 47 7.84 4.88 -2.20
N THR A 48 8.41 5.03 -3.40
CA THR A 48 8.42 3.98 -4.45
C THR A 48 9.56 2.96 -4.26
N CYS A 49 10.59 3.34 -3.51
CA CYS A 49 11.75 2.51 -3.22
C CYS A 49 11.58 1.68 -1.94
N TYR A 50 12.36 0.61 -1.83
CA TYR A 50 12.70 -0.05 -0.57
C TYR A 50 14.14 0.27 -0.18
N LYS A 51 14.37 0.64 1.09
CA LYS A 51 15.69 0.95 1.62
C LYS A 51 15.99 0.07 2.82
N CYS A 52 17.17 -0.56 2.81
CA CYS A 52 17.67 -1.27 3.97
C CYS A 52 18.25 -0.26 4.97
N LEU A 53 17.76 -0.27 6.21
CA LEU A 53 18.25 0.59 7.28
C LEU A 53 19.55 0.08 7.94
N ASN A 54 19.96 -1.15 7.63
CA ASN A 54 21.14 -1.77 8.22
C ASN A 54 22.38 -1.63 7.32
N CYS A 55 22.23 -1.89 6.01
CA CYS A 55 23.32 -1.83 5.04
C CYS A 55 23.16 -0.73 3.97
N GLY A 56 22.08 0.06 4.01
CA GLY A 56 21.91 1.21 3.12
C GLY A 56 21.50 0.89 1.67
N ASN A 57 21.35 -0.38 1.31
CA ASN A 57 20.96 -0.81 -0.04
C ASN A 57 19.55 -0.34 -0.41
N SER A 58 19.37 0.18 -1.63
CA SER A 58 18.10 0.67 -2.17
C SER A 58 17.63 -0.22 -3.32
N MET A 59 16.39 -0.71 -3.28
CA MET A 59 15.81 -1.66 -4.23
C MET A 59 14.48 -1.11 -4.76
N GLY A 60 14.22 -1.24 -6.07
CA GLY A 60 12.93 -0.87 -6.66
C GLY A 60 12.68 0.64 -6.81
N CYS A 61 13.73 1.46 -6.89
CA CYS A 61 13.60 2.88 -7.20
C CYS A 61 13.39 3.10 -8.70
N SER A 62 12.14 3.17 -9.14
CA SER A 62 11.74 3.64 -10.47
C SER A 62 11.36 5.11 -10.46
#